data_AF-A0A0P1KTW9-F1
#
_entry.id   AF-A0A0P1KTW9-F1
#
_cell.length_a   1.000
_cell.length_b   1.000
_cell.length_c   1.000
_cell.angle_alpha   90.00
_cell.angle_beta   90.00
_cell.angle_gamma   90.00
#
_symmetry.space_group_name_H-M   'P 1'
#
loop_
_entity.id
_entity.type
_entity.pdbx_description
1 polymer ?
#
loop_
_entity_poly.entity_id
_entity_poly.type
_entity_poly.pdbx_seq_one_letter_code
_entity_poly.pdbx_strand_id
1 'polypeptide(L)'
;MTATKYFYKGQNTDLVVFVESPELAEQYLKDPSIGKLTEAVGVFKIFANQQGEGAEGELGEASKAQVENEFGKGVKIEQAIARILQEGSANASADVTKD
;
A
#
# COMPACT_ATOMS: atom_id res chain seq x y z
N MET A 1 16.69 -3.25 7.65
CA MET A 1 15.59 -2.26 7.64
C MET A 1 14.36 -3.02 7.17
N THR A 2 13.37 -3.21 8.05
CA THR A 2 12.09 -3.83 7.69
C THR A 2 11.23 -2.77 7.02
N ALA A 3 10.97 -2.91 5.72
CA ALA A 3 10.04 -2.02 5.03
C ALA A 3 8.63 -2.20 5.63
N THR A 4 8.00 -1.10 6.04
CA THR A 4 6.63 -1.13 6.56
C THR A 4 5.69 -1.31 5.38
N LYS A 5 4.75 -2.25 5.50
CA LYS A 5 3.76 -2.53 4.46
C LYS A 5 2.42 -1.99 4.90
N TYR A 6 1.73 -1.30 4.00
CA TYR A 6 0.33 -0.94 4.14
C TYR A 6 -0.49 -1.86 3.25
N PHE A 7 -1.37 -2.64 3.88
CA PHE A 7 -2.25 -3.57 3.21
C PHE A 7 -3.65 -2.98 3.11
N TYR A 8 -4.13 -2.81 1.87
CA TYR A 8 -5.50 -2.45 1.57
C TYR A 8 -6.25 -3.70 1.16
N LYS A 9 -7.24 -4.07 1.97
CA LYS A 9 -8.15 -5.17 1.63
C LYS A 9 -9.14 -4.65 0.59
N GLY A 10 -8.97 -5.09 -0.65
CA GLY A 10 -9.77 -4.64 -1.77
C GLY A 10 -11.10 -5.36 -1.89
N GLN A 11 -11.92 -4.93 -2.85
CA GLN A 11 -13.16 -5.62 -3.23
C GLN A 11 -12.89 -6.78 -4.19
N ASN A 12 -12.00 -6.57 -5.16
CA ASN A 12 -11.62 -7.54 -6.19
C ASN A 12 -10.15 -7.96 -6.07
N THR A 13 -9.29 -7.10 -5.54
CA THR A 13 -7.86 -7.36 -5.46
C THR A 13 -7.29 -6.66 -4.24
N ASP A 14 -6.62 -7.44 -3.39
CA ASP A 14 -5.87 -6.89 -2.28
C ASP A 14 -4.62 -6.17 -2.78
N LEU A 15 -4.40 -4.95 -2.28
CA LEU A 15 -3.32 -4.07 -2.71
C LEU A 15 -2.37 -3.78 -1.56
N VAL A 16 -1.08 -3.68 -1.87
CA VAL A 16 -0.02 -3.44 -0.90
C VAL A 16 0.87 -2.32 -1.38
N VAL A 17 1.19 -1.40 -0.47
CA VAL A 17 2.19 -0.36 -0.67
C VAL A 17 3.29 -0.56 0.35
N PHE A 18 4.53 -0.41 -0.10
CA PHE A 18 5.70 -0.38 0.78
C PHE A 18 6.02 1.07 1.08
N VAL A 19 6.22 1.39 2.35
CA VAL A 19 6.69 2.70 2.78
C VAL A 19 8.12 2.60 3.28
N GLU A 20 8.90 3.63 3.00
CA GLU A 20 10.30 3.76 3.38
C GLU A 20 10.43 4.02 4.89
N SER A 21 9.53 4.85 5.43
CA SER A 21 9.47 5.14 6.87
C SER A 21 8.02 5.22 7.38
N PRO A 22 7.68 4.50 8.46
CA PRO A 22 6.37 4.61 9.09
C PRO A 22 6.12 6.03 9.63
N GLU A 23 7.16 6.72 10.09
CA GLU A 23 7.03 8.10 10.60
C GLU A 23 6.61 9.08 9.50
N LEU A 24 7.16 8.92 8.28
CA LEU A 24 6.78 9.74 7.12
C LEU A 24 5.37 9.40 6.65
N ALA A 25 4.98 8.12 6.69
CA ALA A 25 3.62 7.71 6.41
C ALA A 25 2.63 8.32 7.42
N GLU A 26 2.94 8.34 8.72
CA GLU A 26 2.13 9.00 9.73
C GLU A 26 2.04 10.52 9.53
N GLN A 27 3.15 11.17 9.15
CA GLN A 27 3.14 12.61 8.83
C GLN A 27 2.27 12.91 7.61
N TYR A 28 2.30 12.05 6.59
CA TYR A 28 1.42 12.13 5.45
C TYR A 28 -0.06 11.96 5.85
N LEU A 29 -0.37 10.98 6.70
CA LEU A 29 -1.75 10.75 7.16
C LEU A 29 -2.30 11.92 7.98
N LYS A 30 -1.43 12.63 8.72
CA LYS A 30 -1.80 13.85 9.47
C LYS A 30 -2.03 15.06 8.57
N ASP A 31 -1.23 15.21 7.51
CA ASP A 31 -1.28 16.33 6.59
C ASP A 31 -0.93 15.87 5.15
N PRO A 32 -1.92 15.40 4.38
CA PRO A 32 -1.68 14.73 3.10
C PRO A 32 -1.27 15.72 2.01
N SER A 33 -0.12 15.46 1.40
CA SER A 33 0.40 16.21 0.24
C SER A 33 1.25 15.31 -0.67
N ILE A 34 1.35 15.66 -1.96
CA ILE A 34 2.13 14.88 -2.94
C ILE A 34 3.63 14.79 -2.57
N GLY A 35 4.20 15.87 -2.00
CA GLY A 35 5.58 15.88 -1.54
C GLY A 35 5.84 14.83 -0.45
N LYS A 36 5.03 14.86 0.62
CA LYS A 36 5.13 13.90 1.73
C LYS A 36 4.83 12.46 1.30
N LEU A 37 3.91 12.28 0.35
CA LEU A 37 3.63 10.97 -0.22
C LEU A 37 4.88 10.39 -0.90
N THR A 38 5.59 11.23 -1.66
CA THR A 38 6.83 10.83 -2.36
C THR A 38 7.91 10.41 -1.36
N GLU A 39 8.10 11.19 -0.30
CA GLU A 39 9.06 10.89 0.77
C GLU A 39 8.68 9.64 1.57
N ALA A 40 7.40 9.43 1.84
CA ALA A 40 6.94 8.29 2.64
C ALA A 40 7.09 6.96 1.91
N VAL A 41 6.77 6.89 0.62
CA VAL A 41 6.63 5.63 -0.11
C VAL A 41 7.98 5.16 -0.68
N GLY A 42 8.87 6.10 -1.03
CA GLY A 42 10.19 5.81 -1.62
C GLY A 42 10.14 5.30 -3.06
N VAL A 43 9.17 4.43 -3.38
CA VAL A 43 8.93 3.85 -4.70
C VAL A 43 7.44 3.87 -5.02
N PHE A 44 7.04 4.61 -6.07
CA PHE A 44 5.64 4.71 -6.53
C PHE A 44 5.17 3.43 -7.24
N LYS A 45 5.05 2.34 -6.48
CA LYS A 45 4.56 1.05 -6.95
C LYS A 45 3.50 0.52 -6.00
N ILE A 46 2.47 -0.05 -6.61
CA ILE A 46 1.43 -0.80 -5.90
C ILE A 46 1.68 -2.27 -6.23
N PHE A 47 1.59 -3.09 -5.20
CA PHE A 47 1.73 -4.53 -5.31
C PHE A 47 0.37 -5.18 -5.07
N ALA A 48 0.18 -6.36 -5.61
CA ALA A 48 -1.01 -7.18 -5.38
C ALA A 48 -0.59 -8.62 -5.10
N ASN A 49 -1.44 -9.36 -4.38
CA ASN A 49 -1.24 -10.79 -4.25
C ASN A 49 -1.50 -11.47 -5.61
N GLN A 50 -0.51 -12.20 -6.14
CA GLN A 50 -0.64 -12.88 -7.43
C GLN A 50 -1.69 -14.00 -7.43
N GLN A 51 -2.06 -14.52 -6.25
CA GLN A 51 -3.09 -15.55 -6.10
C GLN A 51 -4.52 -14.98 -5.97
N GLY A 52 -4.67 -13.66 -5.96
CA GLY A 52 -5.97 -12.97 -6.01
C GLY A 52 -6.45 -12.44 -4.65
N GLU A 53 -6.21 -13.15 -3.55
CA GLU A 53 -6.70 -12.77 -2.21
C GLU A 53 -5.72 -13.21 -1.11
N GLY A 54 -5.58 -12.39 -0.06
CA GLY A 54 -4.82 -12.72 1.15
C GLY A 54 -3.52 -11.93 1.35
N ALA A 55 -3.07 -11.84 2.61
CA ALA A 55 -1.86 -11.11 3.00
C ALA A 55 -0.57 -11.96 2.92
N GLU A 56 -0.70 -13.27 2.68
CA GLU A 56 0.38 -14.24 2.68
C GLU A 56 0.53 -14.84 1.27
N GLY A 57 1.60 -14.49 0.56
CA GLY A 57 1.85 -14.90 -0.82
C GLY A 57 2.97 -14.10 -1.49
N GLU A 58 3.36 -14.48 -2.72
CA GLU A 58 4.26 -13.65 -3.54
C GLU A 58 3.52 -12.40 -4.01
N LEU A 59 4.01 -11.25 -3.56
CA LEU A 59 3.52 -9.94 -3.98
C LEU A 59 4.17 -9.58 -5.31
N GLY A 60 3.33 -9.42 -6.34
CA GLY A 60 3.74 -8.92 -7.66
C GLY A 60 3.37 -7.45 -7.85
N GLU A 61 3.95 -6.78 -8.84
CA GLU A 61 3.50 -5.44 -9.23
C GLU A 61 2.04 -5.52 -9.71
N ALA A 62 1.18 -4.69 -9.14
CA ALA A 62 -0.22 -4.63 -9.53
C ALA A 62 -0.33 -4.08 -10.95
N SER A 63 -1.05 -4.79 -11.81
CA SER A 63 -1.33 -4.31 -13.16
C SER A 63 -2.22 -3.07 -13.11
N LYS A 64 -2.06 -2.16 -14.09
CA LYS A 64 -2.91 -0.96 -14.20
C LYS A 64 -4.40 -1.29 -14.12
N ALA A 65 -4.83 -2.37 -14.79
CA ALA A 65 -6.20 -2.84 -14.75
C ALA A 65 -6.68 -3.23 -13.34
N GLN A 66 -5.83 -3.84 -12.51
CA GLN A 66 -6.18 -4.20 -11.13
C GLN A 66 -6.43 -2.94 -10.29
N VAL A 67 -5.53 -1.95 -10.40
CA VAL A 67 -5.65 -0.67 -9.69
C VAL A 67 -6.90 0.10 -10.15
N GLU A 68 -7.16 0.13 -11.45
CA GLU A 68 -8.35 0.78 -12.03
C GLU A 68 -9.66 0.05 -11.69
N ASN A 69 -9.63 -1.27 -11.54
CA ASN A 69 -10.81 -2.04 -11.13
C ASN A 69 -11.16 -1.78 -9.66
N GLU A 70 -10.17 -1.54 -8.81
CA GLU A 70 -10.38 -1.23 -7.39
C GLU A 70 -10.78 0.22 -7.13
N PHE A 71 -10.02 1.18 -7.68
CA PHE A 71 -10.23 2.60 -7.36
C PHE A 71 -10.97 3.38 -8.46
N GLY A 72 -11.28 2.73 -9.58
CA GLY A 72 -11.96 3.33 -10.73
C GLY A 72 -11.04 3.63 -11.92
N LYS A 73 -11.63 3.63 -13.11
CA LYS A 73 -10.92 3.92 -14.37
C LYS A 73 -10.30 5.31 -14.37
N GLY A 74 -9.04 5.41 -14.80
CA GLY A 74 -8.30 6.67 -14.86
C GLY A 74 -7.74 7.14 -13.51
N VAL A 75 -7.82 6.33 -12.45
CA VAL A 75 -7.14 6.63 -11.18
C VAL A 75 -5.64 6.80 -11.41
N LYS A 76 -5.05 7.83 -10.79
CA LYS A 76 -3.59 8.04 -10.82
C LYS A 76 -2.91 7.18 -9.77
N ILE A 77 -1.68 6.76 -10.02
CA ILE A 77 -0.90 5.94 -9.08
C ILE A 77 -0.77 6.62 -7.71
N GLU A 78 -0.55 7.93 -7.68
CA GLU A 78 -0.45 8.72 -6.45
C GLU A 78 -1.76 8.68 -5.63
N GLN A 79 -2.91 8.76 -6.31
CA GLN A 79 -4.22 8.71 -5.66
C GLN A 79 -4.53 7.31 -5.13
N ALA A 80 -4.15 6.27 -5.88
CA ALA A 80 -4.31 4.90 -5.44
C ALA A 80 -3.42 4.58 -4.23
N ILE A 81 -2.15 5.03 -4.22
CA ILE A 81 -1.26 4.88 -3.07
C ILE A 81 -1.80 5.65 -1.86
N ALA A 82 -2.24 6.89 -2.06
CA ALA A 82 -2.87 7.70 -1.01
C ALA A 82 -4.05 6.96 -0.36
N ARG A 83 -4.95 6.41 -1.18
CA ARG A 83 -6.08 5.57 -0.74
C ARG A 83 -5.63 4.38 0.09
N ILE A 84 -4.60 3.65 -0.36
CA ILE A 84 -4.05 2.49 0.36
C ILE A 84 -3.47 2.90 1.72
N LEU A 85 -2.77 4.03 1.82
CA LEU A 85 -2.25 4.52 3.10
C LEU A 85 -3.37 4.96 4.05
N GLN A 86 -4.39 5.63 3.53
CA GLN A 86 -5.49 6.21 4.31
C GLN A 86 -6.52 5.17 4.78
N GLU A 87 -6.83 4.20 3.93
CA GLU A 87 -7.89 3.20 4.18
C GLU A 87 -7.32 1.81 4.50
N GLY A 88 -6.05 1.57 4.20
CA GLY A 88 -5.37 0.32 4.52
C GLY A 88 -4.89 0.25 5.97
N SER A 89 -4.40 -0.92 6.33
CA SER A 89 -3.82 -1.20 7.64
C SER A 89 -2.31 -1.34 7.50
N ALA A 90 -1.56 -0.64 8.34
CA ALA A 90 -0.14 -0.90 8.51
C ALA A 90 0.01 -2.33 9.08
N ASN A 91 0.46 -3.26 8.25
CA ASN A 91 0.71 -4.62 8.69
C ASN A 91 2.21 -4.74 8.96
N ALA A 92 2.57 -4.61 10.23
CA ALA A 92 3.91 -4.90 10.72
C ALA A 92 4.09 -6.41 10.90
N SER A 93 3.83 -7.23 9.86
CA SER A 93 4.06 -8.68 9.94
C SER A 93 5.54 -8.97 9.68
N ALA A 94 6.34 -8.74 10.71
CA ALA A 94 7.15 -9.82 11.24
C ALA A 94 6.60 -10.08 12.65
N ASP A 95 5.64 -10.98 12.78
CA ASP A 95 5.33 -11.59 14.07
C ASP A 95 6.63 -12.20 14.62
N VAL A 96 7.23 -11.52 15.61
CA VAL A 96 8.04 -12.19 16.64
C VAL A 96 7.23 -12.12 17.93
N THR A 97 6.40 -13.16 18.06
CA THR A 97 6.00 -13.85 19.29
C THR A 97 5.36 -13.04 20.42
N LYS A 98 4.08 -13.33 20.62
CA LYS A 98 3.36 -13.23 21.89
C LYS A 98 3.90 -14.29 22.86
N ASP A 99 4.52 -13.88 23.96
CA ASP A 99 4.70 -14.70 25.18
C ASP A 99 3.90 -14.07 26.33
#